data_AF-A0A438GWT2-F1
#
_entry.id   AF-A0A438GWT2-F1
#
_cell.length_a   1.000
_cell.length_b   1.000
_cell.length_c   1.000
_cell.angle_alpha   90.00
_cell.angle_beta   90.00
_cell.angle_gamma   90.00
#
_symmetry.space_group_name_H-M   'P 1'
#
loop_
_entity.id
_entity.type
_entity.pdbx_description
1 polymer ?
#
loop_
_entity_poly.entity_id
_entity_poly.type
_entity_poly.pdbx_seq_one_letter_code
_entity_poly.pdbx_strand_id
1 'polypeptide(L)'
;MTEEEHASMANSHSSNGPVQNLVDDSSSCYYLHPFDNPGALLVSEIFTGENYIAWSRSMSIALTVKNKIAFVDGSLVQPITKDPQLRVAWLRANNLVLSWLMNSIAKEICGSLLYFTNAFDIWEELKIRYLRSDGPRVFSLEKSLSSISQIRNLSLNILVNSRLYGMNTLAIILFPVADVGT
;
A
#
# COMPACT_ATOMS: atom_id res chain seq x y z
N MET A 1 8.57 -33.78 43.09
CA MET A 1 8.25 -34.83 42.10
C MET A 1 6.74 -34.98 42.17
N THR A 2 5.92 -34.23 41.44
CA THR A 2 6.01 -33.41 40.21
C THR A 2 4.71 -32.54 40.24
N GLU A 3 4.71 -31.22 40.00
CA GLU A 3 4.52 -30.57 38.67
C GLU A 3 3.24 -31.08 37.96
N GLU A 4 2.25 -30.29 37.49
CA GLU A 4 2.16 -28.94 36.90
C GLU A 4 0.66 -28.51 36.94
N GLU A 5 0.32 -27.27 37.31
CA GLU A 5 0.04 -26.12 36.41
C GLU A 5 -1.33 -26.16 35.71
N HIS A 6 -2.29 -25.38 36.22
CA HIS A 6 -3.45 -24.92 35.43
C HIS A 6 -3.57 -23.40 35.51
N ALA A 7 -3.00 -22.80 34.47
CA ALA A 7 -3.23 -21.50 33.85
C ALA A 7 -4.23 -20.54 34.51
N SER A 8 -3.72 -19.33 34.77
CA SER A 8 -4.49 -18.13 35.07
C SER A 8 -5.50 -17.80 33.97
N MET A 9 -6.77 -17.73 34.32
CA MET A 9 -7.79 -17.04 33.52
C MET A 9 -7.49 -15.54 33.53
N ALA A 10 -6.84 -15.06 32.47
CA ALA A 10 -6.85 -13.64 32.12
C ALA A 10 -8.28 -13.28 31.68
N ASN A 11 -9.02 -12.69 32.60
CA ASN A 11 -10.34 -12.11 32.39
C ASN A 11 -10.21 -10.90 31.44
N SER A 12 -10.33 -11.13 30.12
CA SER A 12 -10.51 -10.05 29.16
C SER A 12 -11.87 -9.42 29.43
N HIS A 13 -11.83 -8.25 30.08
CA HIS A 13 -12.98 -7.41 30.31
C HIS A 13 -13.60 -7.04 28.97
N SER A 14 -14.67 -7.75 28.59
CA SER A 14 -15.66 -7.25 27.65
C SER A 14 -16.36 -6.07 28.33
N SER A 15 -15.87 -4.87 28.09
CA SER A 15 -16.54 -3.64 28.54
C SER A 15 -17.78 -3.42 27.67
N ASN A 16 -18.90 -4.00 28.10
CA ASN A 16 -20.25 -3.65 27.67
C ASN A 16 -20.60 -2.21 28.13
N GLY A 17 -19.98 -1.20 27.51
CA GLY A 17 -20.42 0.19 27.61
C GLY A 17 -21.57 0.47 26.64
N PRO A 18 -22.51 1.38 26.96
CA PRO A 18 -23.59 1.72 26.05
C PRO A 18 -23.04 2.34 24.76
N VAL A 19 -23.54 1.87 23.61
CA VAL A 19 -23.11 2.26 22.24
C VAL A 19 -23.21 3.78 21.99
N GLN A 20 -24.02 4.50 22.77
CA GLN A 20 -24.06 5.96 22.78
C GLN A 20 -22.67 6.60 22.97
N ASN A 21 -21.80 5.98 23.78
CA ASN A 21 -20.47 6.52 24.04
C ASN A 21 -19.56 6.46 22.81
N LEU A 22 -19.75 5.50 21.88
CA LEU A 22 -18.85 5.31 20.73
C LEU A 22 -19.03 6.36 19.63
N VAL A 23 -20.19 7.02 19.55
CA VAL A 23 -20.47 8.04 18.53
C VAL A 23 -20.02 9.42 18.99
N ASP A 24 -20.00 9.65 20.30
CA ASP A 24 -19.62 10.92 20.92
C ASP A 24 -18.15 10.92 21.43
N ASP A 25 -17.53 9.76 21.55
CA ASP A 25 -16.11 9.63 21.89
C ASP A 25 -15.22 10.00 20.71
N SER A 26 -14.52 11.13 20.83
CA SER A 26 -13.57 11.63 19.82
C SER A 26 -12.45 10.65 19.45
N SER A 27 -12.15 9.66 20.31
CA SER A 27 -11.15 8.62 20.04
C SER A 27 -11.69 7.43 19.24
N SER A 28 -13.01 7.36 19.05
CA SER A 28 -13.69 6.33 18.28
C SER A 28 -13.52 6.54 16.77
N CYS A 29 -13.34 5.44 16.02
CA CYS A 29 -13.32 5.51 14.56
C CYS A 29 -14.68 5.90 13.97
N TYR A 30 -15.78 5.74 14.73
CA TYR A 30 -17.13 6.11 14.34
C TYR A 30 -17.47 7.58 14.53
N TYR A 31 -16.68 8.29 15.32
CA TYR A 31 -16.88 9.71 15.59
C TYR A 31 -16.70 10.53 14.31
N LEU A 32 -17.64 11.46 14.08
CA LEU A 32 -17.58 12.42 12.98
C LEU A 32 -17.34 13.81 13.56
N HIS A 33 -16.21 14.42 13.23
CA HIS A 33 -15.93 15.77 13.70
C HIS A 33 -16.92 16.75 13.08
N PRO A 34 -17.45 17.75 13.80
CA PRO A 34 -18.37 18.75 13.23
C PRO A 34 -17.84 19.51 12.01
N PHE A 35 -16.52 19.50 11.78
CA PHE A 35 -15.86 20.14 10.62
C PHE A 35 -15.55 19.15 9.50
N ASP A 36 -15.81 17.85 9.70
CA ASP A 36 -15.68 16.86 8.65
C ASP A 36 -16.79 17.08 7.62
N ASN A 37 -16.38 17.47 6.42
CA ASN A 37 -17.30 17.68 5.31
C ASN A 37 -17.00 16.67 4.20
N PRO A 38 -18.04 16.07 3.59
CA PRO A 38 -17.85 15.11 2.50
C PRO A 38 -17.16 15.69 1.26
N GLY A 39 -17.21 17.01 1.06
CA GLY A 39 -16.58 17.71 -0.06
C GLY A 39 -15.08 18.01 0.12
N ALA A 40 -14.49 17.68 1.27
CA ALA A 40 -13.11 18.02 1.56
C ALA A 40 -12.17 17.19 0.69
N LEU A 41 -11.14 17.85 0.16
CA LEU A 41 -9.97 17.18 -0.38
C LEU A 41 -8.99 16.92 0.75
N LEU A 42 -8.93 15.67 1.22
CA LEU A 42 -7.97 15.27 2.26
C LEU A 42 -6.52 15.31 1.77
N VAL A 43 -6.34 15.08 0.48
CA VAL A 43 -5.06 15.12 -0.20
C VAL A 43 -5.18 16.04 -1.40
N SER A 44 -4.13 16.82 -1.68
CA SER A 44 -4.07 17.69 -2.86
C SER A 44 -3.80 16.90 -4.14
N GLU A 45 -3.20 15.73 -4.00
CA GLU A 45 -2.83 14.87 -5.12
C GLU A 45 -4.05 14.08 -5.59
N ILE A 46 -4.45 14.27 -6.85
CA ILE A 46 -5.52 13.50 -7.48
C ILE A 46 -4.93 12.20 -8.04
N PHE A 47 -5.59 11.09 -7.77
CA PHE A 47 -5.22 9.79 -8.31
C PHE A 47 -5.57 9.69 -9.80
N THR A 48 -4.54 9.53 -10.65
CA THR A 48 -4.68 9.46 -12.12
C THR A 48 -4.43 8.06 -12.69
N GLY A 49 -4.15 7.07 -11.84
CA GLY A 49 -3.77 5.71 -12.26
C GLY A 49 -2.27 5.45 -12.19
N GLU A 50 -1.45 6.42 -12.58
CA GLU A 50 0.02 6.27 -12.61
C GLU A 50 0.67 6.56 -11.26
N ASN A 51 0.07 7.43 -10.44
CA ASN A 51 0.61 7.90 -9.18
C ASN A 51 0.09 7.12 -7.95
N TYR A 52 -0.31 5.85 -8.14
CA TYR A 52 -0.96 5.05 -7.09
C TYR A 52 -0.18 5.03 -5.77
N ILE A 53 1.14 4.81 -5.80
CA ILE A 53 1.97 4.72 -4.59
C ILE A 53 1.99 6.03 -3.80
N ALA A 54 2.15 7.17 -4.49
CA ALA A 54 2.22 8.49 -3.87
C ALA A 54 0.85 8.89 -3.30
N TRP A 55 -0.20 8.73 -4.10
CA TRP A 55 -1.58 9.01 -3.69
C TRP A 55 -2.01 8.12 -2.51
N SER A 56 -1.84 6.80 -2.61
CA SER A 56 -2.27 5.87 -1.56
C SER A 56 -1.55 6.16 -0.23
N ARG A 57 -0.25 6.44 -0.27
CA ARG A 57 0.50 6.84 0.93
C ARG A 57 -0.03 8.13 1.55
N SER A 58 -0.26 9.16 0.75
CA SER A 58 -0.80 10.44 1.21
C SER A 58 -2.19 10.28 1.82
N MET A 59 -3.05 9.50 1.16
CA MET A 59 -4.42 9.24 1.60
C MET A 59 -4.45 8.42 2.89
N SER A 60 -3.61 7.39 3.04
CA SER A 60 -3.49 6.62 4.28
C SER A 60 -3.04 7.48 5.48
N ILE A 61 -2.12 8.43 5.26
CA ILE A 61 -1.69 9.37 6.31
C ILE A 61 -2.86 10.25 6.73
N ALA A 62 -3.57 10.85 5.77
CA ALA A 62 -4.71 11.73 6.06
C ALA A 62 -5.83 10.98 6.81
N LEU A 63 -6.15 9.75 6.39
CA LEU A 63 -7.15 8.92 7.07
C LEU A 63 -6.70 8.49 8.47
N THR A 64 -5.41 8.22 8.68
CA THR A 64 -4.87 7.93 10.02
C THR A 64 -5.04 9.12 10.96
N VAL A 65 -4.74 10.34 10.51
CA VAL A 65 -4.94 11.57 11.29
C VAL A 65 -6.42 11.78 11.64
N LYS A 66 -7.33 11.39 10.74
CA LYS A 66 -8.79 11.44 10.96
C LYS A 66 -9.34 10.28 11.80
N ASN A 67 -8.49 9.32 12.20
CA ASN A 67 -8.90 8.07 12.84
C ASN A 67 -9.91 7.27 12.00
N LYS A 68 -9.64 7.14 10.70
CA LYS A 68 -10.49 6.48 9.69
C LYS A 68 -9.76 5.42 8.85
N ILE A 69 -8.49 5.14 9.13
CA ILE A 69 -7.69 4.17 8.35
C ILE A 69 -8.30 2.76 8.36
N ALA A 70 -8.95 2.39 9.46
CA ALA A 70 -9.56 1.08 9.65
C ALA A 70 -10.69 0.77 8.64
N PHE A 71 -11.28 1.80 8.02
CA PHE A 71 -12.31 1.65 6.98
C PHE A 71 -11.75 1.23 5.62
N VAL A 72 -10.44 1.39 5.39
CA VAL A 72 -9.81 1.06 4.10
C VAL A 72 -8.80 -0.08 4.18
N ASP A 73 -8.24 -0.35 5.36
CA ASP A 73 -7.27 -1.44 5.55
C ASP A 73 -7.93 -2.80 5.88
N GLY A 74 -9.24 -2.82 6.12
CA GLY A 74 -10.01 -4.04 6.42
C GLY A 74 -10.00 -4.45 7.90
N SER A 75 -9.35 -3.69 8.77
CA SER A 75 -9.34 -3.94 10.22
C SER A 75 -10.72 -3.73 10.86
N LEU A 76 -11.57 -2.90 10.23
CA LEU A 76 -12.94 -2.65 10.68
C LEU A 76 -13.97 -3.31 9.75
N VAL A 77 -14.48 -4.46 10.17
CA VAL A 77 -15.55 -5.16 9.44
C VAL A 77 -16.90 -4.47 9.69
N GLN A 78 -17.74 -4.46 8.66
CA GLN A 78 -19.13 -4.00 8.80
C GLN A 78 -19.83 -4.75 9.94
N PRO A 79 -20.44 -4.04 10.92
CA PRO A 79 -21.14 -4.68 12.02
C PRO A 79 -22.33 -5.51 11.52
N ILE A 80 -22.33 -6.82 11.79
CA ILE A 80 -23.47 -7.73 11.57
C ILE A 80 -24.49 -7.62 12.72
N THR A 81 -24.21 -6.75 13.70
CA THR A 81 -24.97 -6.61 14.95
C THR A 81 -26.40 -6.16 14.73
N LYS A 82 -27.31 -6.63 15.61
CA LYS A 82 -28.71 -6.19 15.68
C LYS A 82 -28.87 -4.73 16.16
N ASP A 83 -27.81 -4.11 16.67
CA ASP A 83 -27.84 -2.72 17.12
C ASP A 83 -27.94 -1.76 15.93
N PRO A 84 -29.08 -1.06 15.75
CA PRO A 84 -29.25 -0.12 14.66
C PRO A 84 -28.33 1.10 14.77
N GLN A 85 -27.98 1.54 15.99
CA GLN A 85 -27.19 2.77 16.21
C GLN A 85 -25.75 2.58 15.75
N LEU A 86 -25.12 1.47 16.14
CA LEU A 86 -23.76 1.15 15.72
C LEU A 86 -23.68 1.00 14.20
N ARG A 87 -24.67 0.33 13.58
CA ARG A 87 -24.75 0.19 12.13
C ARG A 87 -24.88 1.54 11.41
N VAL A 88 -25.71 2.44 11.93
CA VAL A 88 -25.86 3.80 11.37
C VAL A 88 -24.57 4.61 11.54
N ALA A 89 -23.90 4.52 12.68
CA ALA A 89 -22.63 5.20 12.91
C ALA A 89 -21.53 4.71 11.96
N TRP A 90 -21.38 3.39 11.82
CA TRP A 90 -20.46 2.79 10.84
C TRP A 90 -20.78 3.26 9.42
N LEU A 91 -22.06 3.25 9.01
CA LEU A 91 -22.46 3.66 7.67
C LEU A 91 -22.14 5.13 7.38
N ARG A 92 -22.38 6.02 8.36
CA ARG A 92 -22.07 7.44 8.23
C ARG A 92 -20.56 7.67 8.06
N ALA A 93 -19.74 7.02 8.88
CA ALA A 93 -18.29 7.12 8.81
C ALA A 93 -17.73 6.52 7.51
N ASN A 94 -18.24 5.34 7.09
CA ASN A 94 -17.88 4.73 5.82
C ASN A 94 -18.22 5.65 4.63
N ASN A 95 -19.43 6.22 4.57
CA ASN A 95 -19.83 7.10 3.47
C ASN A 95 -19.01 8.40 3.43
N LEU A 96 -18.55 8.89 4.57
CA LEU A 96 -17.64 10.03 4.62
C LEU A 96 -16.28 9.68 4.01
N VAL A 97 -15.70 8.54 4.38
CA VAL A 97 -14.45 8.04 3.81
C VAL A 97 -14.60 7.80 2.30
N LEU A 98 -15.72 7.21 1.89
CA LEU A 98 -16.05 7.00 0.47
C LEU A 98 -16.08 8.33 -0.30
N SER A 99 -16.69 9.37 0.27
CA SER A 99 -16.74 10.70 -0.34
C SER A 99 -15.34 11.29 -0.52
N TRP A 100 -14.48 11.18 0.51
CA TRP A 100 -13.11 11.65 0.43
C TRP A 100 -12.27 10.88 -0.59
N LEU A 101 -12.43 9.55 -0.68
CA LEU A 101 -11.80 8.74 -1.72
C LEU A 101 -12.24 9.21 -3.10
N MET A 102 -13.55 9.26 -3.35
CA MET A 102 -14.11 9.63 -4.66
C MET A 102 -13.71 11.05 -5.10
N ASN A 103 -13.58 12.00 -4.17
CA ASN A 103 -13.12 13.35 -4.49
C ASN A 103 -11.62 13.41 -4.85
N SER A 104 -10.83 12.46 -4.34
CA SER A 104 -9.38 12.40 -4.58
C SER A 104 -9.00 11.55 -5.80
N ILE A 105 -9.98 11.05 -6.57
CA ILE A 105 -9.77 10.18 -7.72
C ILE A 105 -10.21 10.91 -9.00
N ALA A 106 -9.43 10.74 -10.08
CA ALA A 106 -9.75 11.31 -11.38
C ALA A 106 -11.08 10.74 -11.92
N LYS A 107 -11.85 11.60 -12.60
CA LYS A 107 -13.21 11.28 -13.05
C LYS A 107 -13.27 10.07 -13.98
N GLU A 108 -12.23 9.84 -14.78
CA GLU A 108 -12.19 8.69 -15.69
C GLU A 108 -12.17 7.36 -14.93
N ILE A 109 -11.55 7.34 -13.74
CA ILE A 109 -11.46 6.15 -12.88
C ILE A 109 -12.72 6.01 -12.02
N CYS A 110 -13.25 7.12 -11.49
CA CYS A 110 -14.44 7.15 -10.64
C CYS A 110 -15.66 6.47 -11.27
N GLY A 111 -15.84 6.54 -12.59
CA GLY A 111 -16.94 5.88 -13.29
C GLY A 111 -17.00 4.36 -13.05
N SER A 112 -15.83 3.72 -12.92
CA SER A 112 -15.74 2.28 -12.63
C SER A 112 -15.99 1.92 -11.16
N LEU A 113 -16.06 2.92 -10.28
CA LEU A 113 -16.17 2.75 -8.83
C LEU A 113 -17.58 3.04 -8.27
N LEU A 114 -18.51 3.51 -9.11
CA LEU A 114 -19.82 4.01 -8.68
C LEU A 114 -20.70 2.99 -7.95
N TYR A 115 -20.47 1.70 -8.19
CA TYR A 115 -21.29 0.62 -7.61
C TYR A 115 -20.77 0.10 -6.27
N PHE A 116 -19.57 0.54 -5.84
CA PHE A 116 -19.04 0.14 -4.54
C PHE A 116 -19.71 0.94 -3.43
N THR A 117 -20.12 0.22 -2.39
CA THR A 117 -20.81 0.79 -1.22
C THR A 117 -19.88 0.93 -0.02
N ASN A 118 -18.72 0.27 -0.05
CA ASN A 118 -17.74 0.26 1.02
C ASN A 118 -16.43 0.92 0.59
N ALA A 119 -15.85 1.72 1.48
CA ALA A 119 -14.56 2.35 1.24
C ALA A 119 -13.43 1.31 1.10
N PHE A 120 -13.53 0.21 1.84
CA PHE A 120 -12.60 -0.92 1.73
C PHE A 120 -12.56 -1.51 0.32
N ASP A 121 -13.72 -1.77 -0.28
CA ASP A 121 -13.79 -2.41 -1.60
C ASP A 121 -13.18 -1.51 -2.69
N ILE A 122 -13.42 -0.19 -2.63
CA ILE A 122 -12.75 0.77 -3.52
C ILE A 122 -11.24 0.72 -3.33
N TRP A 123 -10.79 0.77 -2.07
CA TRP A 123 -9.37 0.78 -1.75
C TRP A 123 -8.67 -0.49 -2.27
N GLU A 124 -9.28 -1.65 -2.07
CA GLU A 124 -8.75 -2.94 -2.53
C GLU A 124 -8.76 -3.05 -4.06
N GLU A 125 -9.83 -2.63 -4.74
CA GLU A 125 -9.91 -2.65 -6.20
C GLU A 125 -8.82 -1.76 -6.83
N LEU A 126 -8.62 -0.56 -6.30
CA LEU A 126 -7.56 0.35 -6.74
C LEU A 126 -6.17 -0.25 -6.50
N LYS A 127 -5.97 -0.87 -5.34
CA LYS A 127 -4.73 -1.56 -5.02
C LYS A 127 -4.45 -2.68 -6.01
N ILE A 128 -5.40 -3.58 -6.26
CA ILE A 128 -5.21 -4.72 -7.18
C ILE A 128 -4.89 -4.22 -8.60
N ARG A 129 -5.62 -3.22 -9.06
CA ARG A 129 -5.53 -2.71 -10.44
C ARG A 129 -4.26 -1.91 -10.70
N TYR A 130 -3.85 -1.05 -9.77
CA TYR A 130 -2.82 -0.04 -10.01
C TYR A 130 -1.53 -0.24 -9.21
N LEU A 131 -1.50 -1.13 -8.20
CA LEU A 131 -0.24 -1.53 -7.58
C LEU A 131 0.64 -2.33 -8.56
N ARG A 132 0.00 -3.10 -9.46
CA ARG A 132 0.68 -3.93 -10.47
C ARG A 132 1.14 -3.16 -11.71
N SER A 133 0.54 -2.02 -12.04
CA SER A 133 0.90 -1.24 -13.23
C SER A 133 2.26 -0.54 -13.14
N ASP A 134 2.90 -0.55 -11.97
CA ASP A 134 4.31 -0.13 -11.81
C ASP A 134 5.32 -1.20 -12.31
N GLY A 135 4.83 -2.27 -12.96
CA GLY A 135 5.63 -3.30 -13.64
C GLY A 135 6.76 -2.77 -14.54
N PRO A 136 6.57 -1.70 -15.33
CA PRO A 136 7.66 -1.08 -16.09
C PRO A 136 8.78 -0.50 -15.22
N ARG A 137 8.44 0.00 -14.03
CA ARG A 137 9.40 0.54 -13.06
C ARG A 137 10.19 -0.58 -12.41
N VAL A 138 9.52 -1.65 -11.99
CA VAL A 138 10.16 -2.88 -11.50
C VAL A 138 11.06 -3.50 -12.58
N PHE A 139 10.57 -3.63 -13.81
CA PHE A 139 11.36 -4.12 -14.94
C PHE A 139 12.54 -3.19 -15.28
N SER A 140 12.37 -1.87 -15.16
CA SER A 140 13.48 -0.92 -15.36
C SER A 140 14.55 -1.04 -14.27
N LEU A 141 14.15 -1.32 -13.03
CA LEU A 141 15.04 -1.56 -11.90
C LEU A 141 15.77 -2.91 -12.07
N GLU A 142 15.08 -3.96 -12.49
CA GLU A 142 15.69 -5.26 -12.81
C GLU A 142 16.67 -5.16 -13.98
N LYS A 143 16.33 -4.41 -15.03
CA LYS A 143 17.20 -4.16 -16.17
C LYS A 143 18.44 -3.36 -15.78
N SER A 144 18.29 -2.31 -14.98
CA SER A 144 19.43 -1.50 -14.51
C SER A 144 20.33 -2.28 -13.56
N LEU A 145 19.77 -3.07 -12.64
CA LEU A 145 20.53 -4.00 -11.79
C LEU A 145 21.32 -5.02 -12.63
N SER A 146 20.68 -5.63 -13.62
CA SER A 146 21.31 -6.60 -14.52
C SER A 146 22.46 -5.97 -15.31
N SER A 147 22.26 -4.76 -15.83
CA SER A 147 23.26 -3.99 -16.58
C SER A 147 24.49 -3.66 -15.73
N ILE A 148 24.28 -3.21 -14.48
CA ILE A 148 25.35 -2.89 -13.53
C ILE A 148 26.13 -4.16 -13.15
N SER A 149 25.44 -5.28 -12.95
CA SER A 149 26.09 -6.55 -12.63
C SER A 149 27.01 -7.02 -13.77
N GLN A 150 26.56 -6.87 -15.02
CA GLN A 150 27.31 -7.25 -16.22
C GLN A 150 28.56 -6.37 -16.42
N ILE A 151 28.43 -5.05 -16.27
CA ILE A 151 29.56 -4.11 -16.36
C ILE A 151 30.61 -4.40 -15.29
N ARG A 152 30.17 -4.70 -14.06
CA ARG A 152 31.06 -5.04 -12.95
C ARG A 152 31.83 -6.34 -13.23
N ASN A 153 31.16 -7.38 -13.73
CA ASN A 153 31.79 -8.65 -14.08
C ASN A 153 32.80 -8.50 -15.23
N LEU A 154 32.48 -7.73 -16.26
CA LEU A 154 33.40 -7.43 -17.36
C LEU A 154 34.64 -6.66 -16.87
N SER A 155 34.43 -5.67 -15.99
CA SER A 155 35.52 -4.87 -15.43
C SER A 155 36.46 -5.69 -14.53
N LEU A 156 35.90 -6.58 -13.71
CA LEU A 156 36.69 -7.49 -12.88
C LEU A 156 37.48 -8.49 -13.74
N ASN A 157 36.87 -9.05 -14.79
CA ASN A 157 37.57 -9.94 -15.71
C ASN A 157 38.73 -9.24 -16.44
N ILE A 158 38.54 -7.98 -16.88
CA ILE A 158 39.62 -7.19 -17.50
C ILE A 158 40.75 -6.90 -16.50
N LEU A 159 40.42 -6.55 -15.25
CA LEU A 159 41.41 -6.26 -14.21
C LEU A 159 42.19 -7.52 -13.79
N VAL A 160 41.50 -8.65 -13.64
CA VAL A 160 42.10 -9.94 -13.28
C VAL A 160 42.99 -10.45 -14.42
N ASN A 161 42.52 -10.38 -15.66
CA ASN A 161 43.31 -10.81 -16.82
C ASN A 161 44.52 -9.89 -17.07
N SER A 162 44.40 -8.58 -16.88
CA SER A 162 45.57 -7.67 -16.96
C SER A 162 46.59 -7.92 -15.85
N ARG A 163 46.17 -8.32 -14.64
CA ARG A 163 47.07 -8.70 -13.53
C ARG A 163 47.68 -10.08 -13.67
N LEU A 164 46.95 -11.08 -14.18
CA LEU A 164 47.48 -12.43 -14.39
C LEU A 164 48.44 -12.50 -15.58
N TYR A 165 48.16 -11.75 -16.65
CA TYR A 165 48.89 -11.88 -17.91
C TYR A 165 49.80 -10.68 -18.22
N GLY A 166 49.82 -9.62 -17.41
CA GLY A 166 50.72 -8.46 -17.60
C GLY A 166 50.51 -7.70 -18.91
N MET A 167 49.34 -7.84 -19.56
CA MET A 167 49.08 -7.34 -20.91
C MET A 167 48.41 -5.96 -20.90
N ASN A 168 48.91 -5.05 -21.73
CA ASN A 168 48.29 -3.74 -22.02
C ASN A 168 46.86 -3.90 -22.56
N THR A 169 45.92 -3.11 -22.03
CA THR A 169 44.48 -3.14 -22.31
C THR A 169 44.11 -3.05 -23.80
N LEU A 170 45.02 -2.53 -24.64
CA LEU A 170 44.84 -2.40 -26.09
C LEU A 170 44.95 -3.74 -26.87
N ALA A 171 45.59 -4.77 -26.31
CA ALA A 171 45.79 -6.04 -27.03
C ALA A 171 44.54 -6.95 -27.04
N ILE A 172 43.63 -6.80 -26.07
CA ILE A 172 42.45 -7.68 -25.92
C ILE A 172 41.32 -7.27 -26.89
N ILE A 173 41.29 -6.01 -27.33
CA ILE A 173 40.28 -5.50 -28.26
C ILE A 173 40.62 -5.86 -29.73
N LEU A 174 41.87 -6.28 -30.01
CA LEU A 174 42.40 -6.49 -31.37
C LEU A 174 42.56 -7.97 -31.79
N PHE A 175 42.18 -8.96 -30.97
CA PHE A 175 42.11 -10.35 -31.41
C PHE A 175 40.67 -10.69 -31.81
N PRO A 176 40.31 -10.61 -33.11
CA PRO A 176 39.13 -11.30 -33.58
C PRO A 176 39.42 -12.80 -33.48
N VAL A 177 38.41 -13.53 -32.99
CA VAL A 177 38.32 -14.99 -33.01
C VAL A 177 38.88 -15.54 -34.33
N ALA A 178 40.05 -16.18 -34.24
CA ALA A 178 40.57 -17.00 -35.33
C ALA A 178 39.79 -18.33 -35.29
N ASP A 179 39.02 -18.51 -36.36
CA ASP A 179 38.48 -19.73 -36.92
C ASP A 179 39.25 -21.01 -36.47
N VAL A 180 38.54 -21.94 -35.83
CA VAL A 180 38.93 -23.34 -35.76
C VAL A 180 37.85 -24.11 -36.52
N GLY A 181 38.00 -24.13 -37.84
CA GLY A 181 37.46 -25.17 -38.69
C GLY A 181 38.51 -26.27 -38.86
N THR A 182 38.28 -27.44 -38.27
CA THR A 182 38.23 -28.73 -38.97
C THR A 182 37.72 -29.82 -38.03
#